data_AF-A0A5N5QGC2-F1
#
_entry.id   AF-A0A5N5QGC2-F1
#
_cell.length_a   1.000
_cell.length_b   1.000
_cell.length_c   1.000
_cell.angle_alpha   90.00
_cell.angle_beta   90.00
_cell.angle_gamma   90.00
#
_symmetry.space_group_name_H-M   'P 1'
#
loop_
_entity.id
_entity.type
_entity.pdbx_description
1 polymer ?
#
loop_
_entity_poly.entity_id
_entity_poly.type
_entity_poly.pdbx_seq_one_letter_code
_entity_poly.pdbx_strand_id
1 'polypeptide(L)'
;MPMEIRSEALEVENMVQFVVIQYTQITHRIAFKSLPFPLEDALTHRVKGSQYTRLAMYIGARVMQALMDCTDWQTYLVWINDFHQQIANIPPDPLTGIEELANRLDALHTTALFTFMLLSSSIGYSLYRRCMPIFLQLASKFPELWTKDSAISILHALHARRFEITQFVFVDTITALIFGIAPLLHYDTSFHDVNQPRDRSFEFLEWIYSCPPMIVFLLAKINSSRTLGLNGQADSNRLAHLEIEEHLQKWQPTTEKDEDSSNGVVRLAVLECWRQAVLIYMYMGMCGADSVDSRVQTAVRQMAQLASTVGSGSHFEGHLLIPCFIAGAAARKEKHRTVFYSKIQASCSLKLAPLLLGRAADFICVLNHLWHGAASEGRPITWGDYVNSRFVALPLDINI
;
A
#
# COMPACT_ATOMS: atom_id res chain seq x y z
N MET A 1 -28.22 -5.93 -13.51
CA MET A 1 -28.93 -6.99 -12.74
C MET A 1 -28.50 -6.82 -11.30
N PRO A 2 -29.39 -6.45 -10.35
CA PRO A 2 -28.99 -6.36 -8.95
C PRO A 2 -28.60 -7.78 -8.50
N MET A 3 -27.48 -7.93 -7.79
CA MET A 3 -26.96 -9.22 -7.31
C MET A 3 -27.88 -9.86 -6.24
N GLU A 4 -29.13 -10.18 -6.59
CA GLU A 4 -29.83 -11.30 -5.96
C GLU A 4 -29.29 -12.58 -6.58
N ILE A 5 -28.04 -12.93 -6.23
CA ILE A 5 -27.57 -14.29 -6.49
C ILE A 5 -28.25 -15.17 -5.44
N ARG A 6 -29.50 -15.57 -5.73
CA ARG A 6 -30.10 -16.76 -5.12
C ARG A 6 -29.31 -17.96 -5.63
N SER A 7 -28.18 -18.23 -4.97
CA SER A 7 -27.22 -19.21 -5.48
C SER A 7 -27.60 -20.60 -4.99
N GLU A 8 -27.98 -21.47 -5.91
CA GLU A 8 -28.02 -22.91 -5.67
C GLU A 8 -26.63 -23.39 -5.22
N ALA A 9 -26.56 -24.43 -4.37
CA ALA A 9 -25.29 -24.87 -3.77
C ALA A 9 -24.19 -25.17 -4.82
N LEU A 10 -24.57 -25.62 -6.01
CA LEU A 10 -23.66 -25.89 -7.13
C LEU A 10 -23.05 -24.61 -7.73
N GLU A 11 -23.81 -23.52 -7.80
CA GLU A 11 -23.31 -22.23 -8.29
C GLU A 11 -22.29 -21.63 -7.32
N VAL A 12 -22.54 -21.76 -6.01
CA VAL A 12 -21.61 -21.30 -4.97
C VAL A 12 -20.28 -22.02 -5.08
N GLU A 13 -20.29 -23.34 -5.24
CA GLU A 13 -19.05 -24.12 -5.32
C GLU A 13 -18.26 -23.78 -6.59
N ASN A 14 -18.95 -23.59 -7.72
CA ASN A 14 -18.31 -23.12 -8.96
C ASN A 14 -17.66 -21.74 -8.79
N MET A 15 -18.31 -20.81 -8.08
CA MET A 15 -17.73 -19.51 -7.76
C MET A 15 -16.48 -19.64 -6.90
N VAL A 16 -16.53 -20.48 -5.86
CA VAL A 16 -15.37 -20.70 -4.97
C VAL A 16 -14.18 -21.23 -5.75
N GLN A 17 -14.39 -22.29 -6.55
CA GLN A 17 -13.32 -22.88 -7.36
C GLN A 17 -12.71 -21.88 -8.33
N PHE A 18 -13.55 -21.10 -9.02
CA PHE A 18 -13.08 -20.06 -9.93
C PHE A 18 -12.22 -19.02 -9.20
N VAL A 19 -12.67 -18.53 -8.04
CA VAL A 19 -11.91 -17.55 -7.25
C VAL A 19 -10.58 -18.13 -6.80
N VAL A 20 -10.56 -19.33 -6.24
CA VAL A 20 -9.33 -19.97 -5.74
C VAL A 20 -8.31 -20.11 -6.88
N ILE A 21 -8.73 -20.61 -8.05
CA ILE A 21 -7.84 -20.74 -9.22
C ILE A 21 -7.23 -19.40 -9.62
N GLN A 22 -8.05 -18.36 -9.78
CA GLN A 22 -7.57 -17.04 -10.23
C GLN A 22 -6.63 -16.39 -9.20
N TYR A 23 -7.00 -16.41 -7.91
CA TYR A 23 -6.19 -15.79 -6.87
C TYR A 23 -4.88 -16.56 -6.61
N THR A 24 -4.88 -17.90 -6.70
CA THR A 24 -3.65 -18.69 -6.59
C THR A 24 -2.67 -18.33 -7.70
N GLN A 25 -3.12 -18.31 -8.96
CA GLN A 25 -2.27 -17.95 -10.10
C GLN A 25 -1.66 -16.56 -9.96
N ILE A 26 -2.43 -15.60 -9.43
CA ILE A 26 -2.01 -14.21 -9.30
C ILE A 26 -1.06 -14.04 -8.12
N THR A 27 -1.38 -14.65 -6.98
CA THR A 27 -0.53 -14.60 -5.80
C THR A 27 0.85 -15.18 -6.11
N HIS A 28 0.95 -16.29 -6.85
CA HIS A 28 2.24 -16.83 -7.27
C HIS A 28 3.05 -15.88 -8.17
N ARG A 29 2.40 -14.99 -8.93
CA ARG A 29 3.07 -14.01 -9.79
C ARG A 29 3.55 -12.77 -9.04
N ILE A 30 2.87 -12.41 -7.95
CA ILE A 30 3.14 -11.16 -7.19
C ILE A 30 3.76 -11.41 -5.82
N ALA A 31 3.86 -12.66 -5.37
CA ALA A 31 4.41 -12.97 -4.08
C ALA A 31 5.89 -12.57 -4.03
N PHE A 32 6.23 -11.73 -3.06
CA PHE A 32 7.60 -11.35 -2.80
C PHE A 32 8.35 -12.52 -2.16
N LYS A 33 7.76 -13.23 -1.20
CA LYS A 33 8.33 -14.42 -0.55
C LYS A 33 7.42 -15.63 -0.69
N SER A 34 7.98 -16.81 -0.43
CA SER A 34 7.19 -18.03 -0.28
C SER A 34 6.19 -17.88 0.85
N LEU A 35 4.94 -18.30 0.62
CA LEU A 35 3.91 -18.25 1.67
C LEU A 35 4.11 -19.44 2.63
N PRO A 36 4.07 -19.24 3.95
CA PRO A 36 4.30 -20.32 4.91
C PRO A 36 3.06 -21.19 5.17
N PHE A 37 2.02 -21.08 4.34
CA PHE A 37 0.76 -21.78 4.49
C PHE A 37 0.22 -22.26 3.13
N PRO A 38 -0.66 -23.29 3.11
CA PRO A 38 -1.34 -23.72 1.90
C PRO A 38 -2.29 -22.63 1.39
N LEU A 39 -1.89 -21.92 0.33
CA LEU A 39 -2.62 -20.77 -0.20
C LEU A 39 -4.05 -21.13 -0.62
N GLU A 40 -4.24 -22.27 -1.27
CA GLU A 40 -5.56 -22.70 -1.76
C GLU A 40 -6.55 -22.93 -0.61
N ASP A 41 -6.08 -23.52 0.50
CA ASP A 41 -6.91 -23.73 1.70
C ASP A 41 -7.27 -22.39 2.36
N ALA A 42 -6.30 -21.47 2.47
CA ALA A 42 -6.53 -20.15 3.02
C ALA A 42 -7.52 -19.34 2.18
N LEU A 43 -7.40 -19.38 0.84
CA LEU A 43 -8.34 -18.75 -0.08
C LEU A 43 -9.72 -19.39 0.01
N THR A 44 -9.79 -20.72 0.04
CA THR A 44 -11.07 -21.45 0.17
C THR A 44 -11.79 -21.06 1.46
N HIS A 45 -11.06 -21.01 2.58
CA HIS A 45 -11.59 -20.60 3.87
C HIS A 45 -12.13 -19.16 3.80
N ARG A 46 -11.35 -18.23 3.26
CA ARG A 46 -11.74 -16.82 3.12
C ARG A 46 -12.99 -16.64 2.24
N VAL A 47 -13.06 -17.29 1.08
CA VAL A 47 -14.19 -17.19 0.14
C VAL A 47 -15.46 -17.84 0.71
N LYS A 48 -15.33 -18.91 1.49
CA LYS A 48 -16.47 -19.56 2.16
C LYS A 48 -16.93 -18.79 3.41
N GLY A 49 -16.08 -17.93 3.99
CA GLY A 49 -16.32 -17.22 5.24
C GLY A 49 -17.53 -16.28 5.26
N SER A 50 -17.82 -15.56 4.17
CA SER A 50 -19.01 -14.72 4.07
C SER A 50 -19.49 -14.51 2.64
N GLN A 51 -20.75 -14.10 2.48
CA GLN A 51 -21.29 -13.70 1.17
C GLN A 51 -20.59 -12.44 0.64
N TYR A 52 -20.28 -11.46 1.48
CA TYR A 52 -19.60 -10.23 1.05
C TYR A 52 -18.21 -10.53 0.49
N THR A 53 -17.40 -11.27 1.24
CA THR A 53 -16.05 -11.66 0.82
C THR A 53 -16.10 -12.48 -0.45
N ARG A 54 -17.02 -13.44 -0.54
CA ARG A 54 -17.22 -14.26 -1.74
C ARG A 54 -17.52 -13.44 -2.97
N LEU A 55 -18.47 -12.51 -2.89
CA LEU A 55 -18.86 -11.66 -4.00
C LEU A 55 -17.73 -10.69 -4.37
N ALA A 56 -17.07 -10.07 -3.40
CA ALA A 56 -15.93 -9.18 -3.64
C ALA A 56 -14.80 -9.89 -4.37
N MET A 57 -14.41 -11.08 -3.89
CA MET A 57 -13.36 -11.88 -4.51
C MET A 57 -13.80 -12.45 -5.87
N TYR A 58 -15.08 -12.79 -6.06
CA TYR A 58 -15.60 -13.20 -7.35
C TYR A 58 -15.53 -12.08 -8.40
N ILE A 59 -16.00 -10.88 -8.05
CA ILE A 59 -15.85 -9.69 -8.91
C ILE A 59 -14.37 -9.47 -9.23
N GLY A 60 -13.51 -9.56 -8.22
CA GLY A 60 -12.06 -9.47 -8.39
C GLY A 60 -11.48 -10.48 -9.36
N ALA A 61 -11.81 -11.75 -9.20
CA ALA A 61 -11.36 -12.83 -10.07
C ALA A 61 -11.80 -12.60 -11.53
N ARG A 62 -13.04 -12.11 -11.74
CA ARG A 62 -13.56 -11.77 -13.07
C ARG A 62 -12.84 -10.57 -13.70
N VAL A 63 -12.55 -9.54 -12.91
CA VAL A 63 -11.73 -8.39 -13.33
C VAL A 63 -10.34 -8.83 -13.74
N MET A 64 -9.68 -9.64 -12.91
CA MET A 64 -8.33 -10.10 -13.17
C MET A 64 -8.27 -10.98 -14.43
N GLN A 65 -9.23 -11.89 -14.60
CA GLN A 65 -9.37 -12.67 -15.82
C GLN A 65 -9.56 -11.77 -17.05
N ALA A 66 -10.47 -10.79 -16.98
CA ALA A 66 -10.74 -9.89 -18.10
C ALA A 66 -9.48 -9.09 -18.50
N LEU A 67 -8.71 -8.61 -17.52
CA LEU A 67 -7.46 -7.91 -17.75
C LEU A 67 -6.40 -8.83 -18.37
N MET A 68 -6.27 -10.07 -17.91
CA MET A 68 -5.35 -11.05 -18.48
C MET A 68 -5.70 -11.36 -19.94
N ASP A 69 -6.99 -11.59 -20.21
CA ASP A 69 -7.52 -11.96 -21.52
C ASP A 69 -7.70 -10.77 -22.48
N CYS A 70 -7.40 -9.55 -22.02
CA CYS A 70 -7.60 -8.30 -22.77
C CYS A 70 -9.05 -8.11 -23.24
N THR A 71 -10.03 -8.50 -22.42
CA THR A 71 -11.46 -8.34 -22.68
C THR A 71 -12.05 -7.14 -21.96
N ASP A 72 -13.29 -6.77 -22.31
CA ASP A 72 -13.97 -5.63 -21.69
C ASP A 72 -14.27 -5.88 -20.21
N TRP A 73 -13.81 -4.96 -19.37
CA TRP A 73 -13.97 -4.97 -17.91
C TRP A 73 -14.97 -3.90 -17.42
N GLN A 74 -15.52 -3.07 -18.31
CA GLN A 74 -16.41 -1.96 -17.94
C GLN A 74 -17.66 -2.44 -17.20
N THR A 75 -18.22 -3.59 -17.58
CA THR A 75 -19.38 -4.17 -16.89
C THR A 75 -19.08 -4.43 -15.40
N TYR A 76 -17.85 -4.82 -15.05
CA TYR A 76 -17.47 -5.07 -13.67
C TYR A 76 -17.31 -3.80 -12.83
N LEU A 77 -17.08 -2.63 -13.45
CA LEU A 77 -17.08 -1.36 -12.72
C LEU A 77 -18.43 -1.05 -12.10
N VAL A 78 -19.51 -1.29 -12.84
CA VAL A 78 -20.86 -1.09 -12.34
C VAL A 78 -21.09 -2.02 -11.15
N TRP A 79 -20.66 -3.28 -11.25
CA TRP A 79 -20.77 -4.25 -10.16
C TRP A 79 -19.95 -3.82 -8.94
N ILE A 80 -18.71 -3.35 -9.13
CA ILE A 80 -17.87 -2.83 -8.05
C ILE A 80 -18.57 -1.66 -7.35
N ASN A 81 -19.06 -0.68 -8.10
CA ASN A 81 -19.68 0.51 -7.52
C ASN A 81 -20.97 0.17 -6.76
N ASP A 82 -21.87 -0.62 -7.37
CA ASP A 82 -23.13 -1.02 -6.75
C ASP A 82 -22.87 -1.81 -5.46
N PHE A 83 -21.97 -2.79 -5.52
CA PHE A 83 -21.64 -3.64 -4.39
C PHE A 83 -20.94 -2.85 -3.26
N HIS A 84 -19.98 -2.00 -3.62
CA HIS A 84 -19.30 -1.13 -2.66
C HIS A 84 -20.28 -0.14 -2.00
N GLN A 85 -21.23 0.42 -2.76
CA GLN A 85 -22.27 1.28 -2.20
C GLN A 85 -23.19 0.55 -1.25
N GLN A 86 -23.61 -0.68 -1.60
CA GLN A 86 -24.46 -1.49 -0.74
C GLN A 86 -23.80 -1.74 0.62
N ILE A 87 -22.55 -2.20 0.67
CA ILE A 87 -21.87 -2.49 1.94
C ILE A 87 -21.61 -1.23 2.78
N ALA A 88 -21.15 -0.16 2.12
CA ALA A 88 -20.77 1.06 2.81
C ALA A 88 -21.99 1.85 3.32
N ASN A 89 -23.18 1.64 2.75
CA ASN A 89 -24.41 2.31 3.18
C ASN A 89 -25.19 1.52 4.26
N ILE A 90 -24.75 0.31 4.63
CA ILE A 90 -25.33 -0.42 5.77
C ILE A 90 -25.10 0.41 7.04
N PRO A 91 -26.17 0.80 7.78
CA PRO A 91 -26.04 1.63 8.97
C PRO A 91 -25.10 1.01 10.01
N PRO A 92 -24.39 1.84 10.79
CA PRO A 92 -23.59 1.34 11.92
C PRO A 92 -24.52 0.75 12.98
N ASP A 93 -24.25 -0.49 13.38
CA ASP A 93 -24.94 -1.18 14.47
C ASP A 93 -23.91 -1.64 15.51
N PRO A 94 -23.94 -1.13 16.76
CA PRO A 94 -23.04 -1.55 17.82
C PRO A 94 -23.07 -3.06 18.11
N LEU A 95 -24.17 -3.74 17.80
CA LEU A 95 -24.35 -5.18 17.99
C LEU A 95 -23.71 -6.02 16.88
N THR A 96 -23.24 -5.40 15.80
CA THR A 96 -22.56 -6.11 14.71
C THR A 96 -21.36 -6.89 15.25
N GLY A 97 -21.32 -8.19 14.94
CA GLY A 97 -20.24 -9.08 15.34
C GLY A 97 -18.91 -8.76 14.68
N ILE A 98 -17.82 -9.20 15.30
CA ILE A 98 -16.44 -8.98 14.82
C ILE A 98 -16.25 -9.55 13.41
N GLU A 99 -16.68 -10.79 13.17
CA GLU A 99 -16.51 -11.44 11.86
C GLU A 99 -17.27 -10.72 10.75
N GLU A 100 -18.48 -10.25 11.03
CA GLU A 100 -19.30 -9.50 10.07
C GLU A 100 -18.62 -8.17 9.69
N LEU A 101 -18.11 -7.43 10.67
CA LEU A 101 -17.35 -6.20 10.42
C LEU A 101 -16.06 -6.45 9.64
N ALA A 102 -15.33 -7.51 9.98
CA ALA A 102 -14.10 -7.91 9.29
C ALA A 102 -14.39 -8.27 7.83
N ASN A 103 -15.39 -9.12 7.57
CA ASN A 103 -15.82 -9.51 6.23
C ASN A 103 -16.29 -8.31 5.38
N ARG A 104 -17.04 -7.38 5.97
CA ARG A 104 -17.44 -6.14 5.29
C ARG A 104 -16.24 -5.27 4.94
N LEU A 105 -15.30 -5.10 5.87
CA LEU A 105 -14.08 -4.33 5.64
C LEU A 105 -13.22 -4.97 4.55
N ASP A 106 -13.04 -6.28 4.58
CA ASP A 106 -12.32 -7.04 3.55
C ASP A 106 -12.93 -6.87 2.16
N ALA A 107 -14.27 -6.98 2.06
CA ALA A 107 -14.98 -6.79 0.81
C ALA A 107 -14.83 -5.36 0.25
N LEU A 108 -14.89 -4.34 1.10
CA LEU A 108 -14.66 -2.95 0.69
C LEU A 108 -13.21 -2.72 0.24
N HIS A 109 -12.22 -3.22 0.99
CA HIS A 109 -10.82 -3.13 0.57
C HIS A 109 -10.58 -3.80 -0.77
N THR A 110 -11.06 -5.02 -0.92
CA THR A 110 -10.88 -5.81 -2.15
C THR A 110 -11.42 -5.06 -3.35
N THR A 111 -12.63 -4.51 -3.24
CA THR A 111 -13.23 -3.75 -4.33
C THR A 111 -12.53 -2.41 -4.59
N ALA A 112 -12.12 -1.68 -3.56
CA ALA A 112 -11.36 -0.43 -3.72
C ALA A 112 -10.00 -0.67 -4.41
N LEU A 113 -9.29 -1.77 -4.09
CA LEU A 113 -8.04 -2.16 -4.74
C LEU A 113 -8.21 -2.43 -6.24
N PHE A 114 -9.32 -3.06 -6.65
CA PHE A 114 -9.62 -3.22 -8.08
C PHE A 114 -9.93 -1.89 -8.76
N THR A 115 -10.51 -0.93 -8.05
CA THR A 115 -10.72 0.42 -8.60
C THR A 115 -9.41 1.17 -8.82
N PHE A 116 -8.42 1.03 -7.92
CA PHE A 116 -7.06 1.53 -8.16
C PHE A 116 -6.45 0.94 -9.43
N MET A 117 -6.75 -0.32 -9.74
CA MET A 117 -6.24 -1.01 -10.93
C MET A 117 -6.93 -0.56 -12.23
N LEU A 118 -8.26 -0.45 -12.20
CA LEU A 118 -9.08 -0.28 -13.39
C LEU A 118 -9.23 1.18 -13.83
N LEU A 119 -9.37 2.09 -12.86
CA LEU A 119 -9.68 3.49 -13.12
C LEU A 119 -8.45 4.36 -12.88
N SER A 120 -8.56 5.33 -11.98
CA SER A 120 -7.45 6.14 -11.51
C SER A 120 -7.24 5.90 -10.02
N SER A 121 -6.04 6.21 -9.57
CA SER A 121 -5.67 6.15 -8.17
C SER A 121 -6.53 7.10 -7.33
N SER A 122 -7.00 8.21 -7.93
CA SER A 122 -7.94 9.14 -7.29
C SER A 122 -9.30 8.49 -7.00
N ILE A 123 -9.91 7.82 -7.98
CA ILE A 123 -11.20 7.16 -7.80
C ILE A 123 -11.07 5.96 -6.84
N GLY A 124 -9.99 5.19 -6.96
CA GLY A 124 -9.67 4.11 -6.02
C GLY A 124 -9.57 4.61 -4.58
N TYR A 125 -8.91 5.76 -4.38
CA TYR A 125 -8.81 6.39 -3.07
C TYR A 125 -10.17 6.86 -2.54
N SER A 126 -11.01 7.48 -3.38
CA SER A 126 -12.35 7.92 -2.99
C SER A 126 -13.23 6.79 -2.48
N LEU A 127 -13.15 5.60 -3.10
CA LEU A 127 -13.82 4.40 -2.57
C LEU A 127 -13.16 3.90 -1.29
N TYR A 128 -11.83 3.82 -1.26
CA TYR A 128 -11.07 3.37 -0.10
C TYR A 128 -11.41 4.17 1.18
N ARG A 129 -11.62 5.48 1.09
CA ARG A 129 -12.05 6.34 2.22
C ARG A 129 -13.30 5.83 2.94
N ARG A 130 -14.21 5.19 2.21
CA ARG A 130 -15.46 4.64 2.76
C ARG A 130 -15.25 3.38 3.60
N CYS A 131 -14.04 2.82 3.62
CA CYS A 131 -13.66 1.74 4.55
C CYS A 131 -13.53 2.24 5.99
N MET A 132 -13.20 3.53 6.19
CA MET A 132 -12.88 4.11 7.50
C MET A 132 -13.97 3.90 8.56
N PRO A 133 -15.27 4.14 8.31
CA PRO A 133 -16.30 3.93 9.34
C PRO A 133 -16.46 2.46 9.78
N ILE A 134 -16.22 1.51 8.87
CA ILE A 134 -16.27 0.07 9.20
C ILE A 134 -15.02 -0.33 9.97
N PHE A 135 -13.85 0.19 9.57
CA PHE A 135 -12.62 0.03 10.34
C PHE A 135 -12.79 0.50 11.78
N LEU A 136 -13.33 1.71 12.00
CA LEU A 136 -13.52 2.26 13.35
C LEU A 136 -14.48 1.41 14.20
N GLN A 137 -15.56 0.89 13.60
CA GLN A 137 -16.45 -0.06 14.27
C GLN A 137 -15.73 -1.36 14.64
N LEU A 138 -14.93 -1.92 13.73
CA LEU A 138 -14.15 -3.13 14.01
C LEU A 138 -13.13 -2.86 15.13
N ALA A 139 -12.36 -1.77 15.01
CA ALA A 139 -11.36 -1.37 16.00
C ALA A 139 -11.98 -1.12 17.38
N SER A 140 -13.22 -0.65 17.47
CA SER A 140 -13.91 -0.47 18.76
C SER A 140 -14.08 -1.78 19.56
N LYS A 141 -13.96 -2.94 18.90
CA LYS A 141 -14.02 -4.27 19.53
C LYS A 141 -12.68 -4.72 20.13
N PHE A 142 -11.60 -3.94 19.93
CA PHE A 142 -10.24 -4.26 20.34
C PHE A 142 -9.62 -3.08 21.11
N PRO A 143 -9.85 -2.98 22.44
CA PRO A 143 -9.37 -1.86 23.25
C PRO A 143 -7.85 -1.63 23.16
N GLU A 144 -7.06 -2.68 22.93
CA GLU A 144 -5.61 -2.63 22.75
C GLU A 144 -5.16 -1.82 21.53
N LEU A 145 -6.03 -1.61 20.55
CA LEU A 145 -5.73 -0.77 19.39
C LEU A 145 -5.81 0.72 19.72
N TRP A 146 -6.47 1.09 20.82
CA TRP A 146 -6.72 2.49 21.16
C TRP A 146 -5.76 2.99 22.22
N THR A 147 -5.25 4.19 21.98
CA THR A 147 -4.52 4.96 22.98
C THR A 147 -5.47 5.85 23.77
N LYS A 148 -4.97 6.45 24.86
CA LYS A 148 -5.76 7.34 25.72
C LYS A 148 -6.32 8.56 24.97
N ASP A 149 -5.61 9.01 23.94
CA ASP A 149 -5.97 10.19 23.14
C ASP A 149 -6.89 9.84 21.96
N SER A 150 -7.52 8.66 21.97
CA SER A 150 -8.35 8.14 20.87
C SER A 150 -7.60 7.97 19.54
N ALA A 151 -6.27 7.88 19.57
CA ALA A 151 -5.46 7.52 18.42
C ALA A 151 -5.36 5.99 18.29
N ILE A 152 -5.22 5.49 17.07
CA ILE A 152 -4.95 4.08 16.79
C ILE A 152 -3.47 3.81 16.97
N SER A 153 -3.11 2.88 17.84
CA SER A 153 -1.72 2.43 17.99
C SER A 153 -1.29 1.67 16.75
N ILE A 154 -0.38 2.25 15.96
CA ILE A 154 0.05 1.62 14.72
C ILE A 154 0.77 0.29 14.97
N LEU A 155 1.51 0.20 16.09
CA LEU A 155 2.23 -1.00 16.46
C LEU A 155 1.27 -2.16 16.73
N HIS A 156 0.21 -1.93 17.51
CA HIS A 156 -0.80 -2.95 17.79
C HIS A 156 -1.61 -3.31 16.54
N ALA A 157 -1.92 -2.32 15.69
CA ALA A 157 -2.64 -2.57 14.45
C ALA A 157 -1.84 -3.40 13.44
N LEU A 158 -0.52 -3.18 13.32
CA LEU A 158 0.35 -3.98 12.46
C LEU A 158 0.57 -5.40 12.97
N HIS A 159 0.54 -5.60 14.29
CA HIS A 159 0.61 -6.92 14.93
C HIS A 159 -0.76 -7.55 15.21
N ALA A 160 -1.85 -6.93 14.74
CA ALA A 160 -3.17 -7.47 14.93
C ALA A 160 -3.27 -8.83 14.24
N ARG A 161 -3.91 -9.80 14.89
CA ARG A 161 -4.21 -11.12 14.30
C ARG A 161 -5.32 -11.07 13.23
N ARG A 162 -5.60 -9.87 12.70
CA ARG A 162 -6.68 -9.57 11.77
C ARG A 162 -6.08 -8.87 10.56
N PHE A 163 -6.06 -9.58 9.44
CA PHE A 163 -5.43 -9.09 8.22
C PHE A 163 -6.09 -7.81 7.72
N GLU A 164 -7.40 -7.63 7.96
CA GLU A 164 -8.17 -6.48 7.53
C GLU A 164 -7.70 -5.19 8.22
N ILE A 165 -7.32 -5.29 9.50
CA ILE A 165 -6.79 -4.17 10.28
C ILE A 165 -5.40 -3.79 9.77
N THR A 166 -4.51 -4.78 9.65
CA THR A 166 -3.15 -4.59 9.12
C THR A 166 -3.18 -4.02 7.70
N GLN A 167 -4.08 -4.53 6.85
CA GLN A 167 -4.24 -4.06 5.48
C GLN A 167 -4.76 -2.63 5.44
N PHE A 168 -5.75 -2.26 6.25
CA PHE A 168 -6.23 -0.88 6.32
C PHE A 168 -5.08 0.06 6.65
N VAL A 169 -4.37 -0.19 7.75
CA VAL A 169 -3.29 0.69 8.22
C VAL A 169 -2.18 0.82 7.18
N PHE A 170 -1.84 -0.28 6.51
CA PHE A 170 -0.88 -0.25 5.41
C PHE A 170 -1.35 0.64 4.25
N VAL A 171 -2.58 0.44 3.76
CA VAL A 171 -3.10 1.22 2.63
C VAL A 171 -3.24 2.70 2.99
N ASP A 172 -3.75 3.02 4.18
CA ASP A 172 -3.88 4.39 4.65
C ASP A 172 -2.52 5.09 4.77
N THR A 173 -1.51 4.38 5.30
CA THR A 173 -0.13 4.90 5.42
C THR A 173 0.49 5.19 4.05
N ILE A 174 0.37 4.24 3.11
CA ILE A 174 0.94 4.39 1.77
C ILE A 174 0.18 5.45 0.97
N THR A 175 -1.15 5.49 1.05
CA THR A 175 -1.96 6.50 0.35
C THR A 175 -1.69 7.91 0.89
N ALA A 176 -1.56 8.10 2.21
CA ALA A 176 -1.13 9.37 2.79
C ALA A 176 0.25 9.84 2.27
N LEU A 177 1.18 8.90 2.08
CA LEU A 177 2.50 9.19 1.50
C LEU A 177 2.41 9.55 0.01
N ILE A 178 1.82 8.69 -0.82
CA ILE A 178 1.85 8.84 -2.29
C ILE A 178 0.90 9.92 -2.77
N PHE A 179 -0.15 10.23 -2.02
CA PHE A 179 -0.95 11.41 -2.30
C PHE A 179 -0.39 12.61 -1.56
N GLY A 180 0.48 12.45 -0.57
CA GLY A 180 1.01 13.57 0.19
C GLY A 180 -0.08 14.32 0.98
N ILE A 181 -1.09 13.60 1.46
CA ILE A 181 -2.21 14.06 2.29
C ILE A 181 -2.07 13.53 3.72
N ALA A 182 -2.92 14.01 4.63
CA ALA A 182 -3.02 13.41 5.96
C ALA A 182 -3.61 11.98 5.86
N PRO A 183 -3.16 11.03 6.69
CA PRO A 183 -3.83 9.74 6.83
C PRO A 183 -5.29 9.92 7.28
N LEU A 184 -6.14 8.94 6.96
CA LEU A 184 -7.54 8.93 7.38
C LEU A 184 -7.70 8.78 8.88
N LEU A 185 -6.77 8.07 9.51
CA LEU A 185 -6.76 7.86 10.96
C LEU A 185 -5.64 8.63 11.63
N HIS A 186 -5.90 9.05 12.86
CA HIS A 186 -4.84 9.54 13.74
C HIS A 186 -4.10 8.35 14.34
N TYR A 187 -2.86 8.14 13.92
CA TYR A 187 -2.00 7.08 14.45
C TYR A 187 -1.14 7.58 15.60
N ASP A 188 -1.13 6.83 16.69
CA ASP A 188 -0.06 6.90 17.67
C ASP A 188 1.15 6.13 17.13
N THR A 189 2.25 6.87 16.96
CA THR A 189 3.53 6.38 16.45
C THR A 189 4.63 6.46 17.50
N SER A 190 4.26 6.52 18.78
CA SER A 190 5.19 6.41 19.90
C SER A 190 5.78 5.00 19.96
N PHE A 191 7.06 4.90 20.33
CA PHE A 191 7.75 3.64 20.46
C PHE A 191 7.54 3.10 21.88
N HIS A 192 6.62 2.16 22.04
CA HIS A 192 6.41 1.45 23.29
C HIS A 192 6.94 0.00 23.14
N ASP A 193 8.19 -0.19 23.55
CA ASP A 193 8.91 -1.46 23.78
C ASP A 193 8.96 -2.50 22.62
N VAL A 194 10.12 -2.55 21.96
CA VAL A 194 10.48 -3.44 20.84
C VAL A 194 10.83 -4.86 21.28
N ASN A 195 10.92 -5.09 22.59
CA ASN A 195 11.48 -6.33 23.14
C ASN A 195 10.47 -7.47 23.25
N GLN A 196 9.23 -7.29 22.79
CA GLN A 196 8.32 -8.42 22.69
C GLN A 196 8.77 -9.35 21.55
N PRO A 197 8.88 -10.67 21.81
CA PRO A 197 9.21 -11.63 20.77
C PRO A 197 8.18 -11.50 19.65
N ARG A 198 8.65 -11.06 18.48
CA ARG A 198 7.82 -10.89 17.30
C ARG A 198 7.25 -12.24 16.92
N ASP A 199 5.94 -12.39 17.02
CA ASP A 199 5.26 -13.48 16.37
C ASP A 199 5.40 -13.24 14.86
N ARG A 200 6.35 -13.92 14.21
CA ARG A 200 6.61 -13.82 12.75
C ARG A 200 5.42 -14.30 11.92
N SER A 201 4.37 -14.82 12.56
CA SER A 201 3.19 -15.39 11.92
C SER A 201 2.35 -14.41 11.10
N PHE A 202 2.62 -13.10 11.14
CA PHE A 202 1.86 -12.09 10.41
C PHE A 202 2.72 -11.13 9.55
N GLU A 203 3.73 -11.67 8.85
CA GLU A 203 4.54 -10.94 7.86
C GLU A 203 3.85 -10.78 6.48
N PHE A 204 2.51 -10.80 6.41
CA PHE A 204 1.73 -10.68 5.17
C PHE A 204 2.15 -9.48 4.30
N LEU A 205 2.45 -8.35 4.95
CA LEU A 205 2.89 -7.14 4.26
C LEU A 205 4.22 -7.34 3.53
N GLU A 206 5.14 -8.09 4.11
CA GLU A 206 6.40 -8.40 3.47
C GLU A 206 6.21 -9.44 2.36
N TRP A 207 5.39 -10.46 2.58
CA TRP A 207 5.13 -11.51 1.59
C TRP A 207 4.46 -11.02 0.32
N ILE A 208 3.56 -10.03 0.40
CA ILE A 208 2.82 -9.52 -0.76
C ILE A 208 3.35 -8.17 -1.23
N TYR A 209 3.67 -7.26 -0.33
CA TYR A 209 4.02 -5.88 -0.70
C TYR A 209 5.51 -5.60 -0.65
N SER A 210 6.36 -6.59 -0.30
CA SER A 210 7.80 -6.42 -0.03
C SER A 210 8.10 -5.37 1.05
N CYS A 211 7.10 -4.98 1.84
CA CYS A 211 7.19 -3.88 2.80
C CYS A 211 7.11 -4.45 4.23
N PRO A 212 8.25 -4.53 4.94
CA PRO A 212 8.26 -4.97 6.32
C PRO A 212 7.39 -4.09 7.22
N PRO A 213 6.71 -4.63 8.26
CA PRO A 213 5.90 -3.83 9.19
C PRO A 213 6.66 -2.65 9.81
N MET A 214 7.96 -2.81 10.06
CA MET A 214 8.81 -1.73 10.56
C MET A 214 8.89 -0.55 9.59
N ILE A 215 8.95 -0.80 8.27
CA ILE A 215 8.94 0.26 7.26
C ILE A 215 7.61 1.01 7.32
N VAL A 216 6.49 0.31 7.42
CA VAL A 216 5.16 0.93 7.53
C VAL A 216 5.05 1.80 8.77
N PHE A 217 5.53 1.30 9.92
CA PHE A 217 5.60 2.07 11.15
C PHE A 217 6.35 3.40 10.96
N LEU A 218 7.55 3.34 10.35
CA LEU A 218 8.38 4.53 10.13
C LEU A 218 7.71 5.51 9.15
N LEU A 219 7.08 5.00 8.08
CA LEU A 219 6.33 5.83 7.13
C LEU A 219 5.16 6.56 7.81
N ALA A 220 4.41 5.90 8.69
CA ALA A 220 3.34 6.55 9.42
C ALA A 220 3.86 7.60 10.41
N LYS A 221 5.00 7.36 11.07
CA LYS A 221 5.67 8.34 11.93
C LYS A 221 6.06 9.60 11.14
N ILE A 222 6.56 9.43 9.92
CA ILE A 222 6.86 10.55 9.01
C ILE A 222 5.56 11.27 8.58
N ASN A 223 4.50 10.54 8.22
CA ASN A 223 3.19 11.12 7.87
C ASN A 223 2.59 11.94 9.01
N SER A 224 2.64 11.42 10.24
CA SER A 224 2.15 12.11 11.44
C SER A 224 2.94 13.41 11.68
N SER A 225 4.27 13.33 11.60
CA SER A 225 5.15 14.51 11.75
C SER A 225 4.87 15.58 10.68
N ARG A 226 4.67 15.18 9.42
CA ARG A 226 4.26 16.09 8.34
C ARG A 226 2.93 16.79 8.64
N THR A 227 1.95 16.04 9.13
CA THR A 227 0.61 16.58 9.43
C THR A 227 0.65 17.57 10.59
N LEU A 228 1.45 17.31 11.63
CA LEU A 228 1.69 18.25 12.72
C LEU A 228 2.40 19.54 12.24
N GLY A 229 3.38 19.39 11.34
CA GLY A 229 4.06 20.52 10.72
C GLY A 229 3.11 21.42 9.93
N LEU A 230 2.18 20.84 9.16
CA LEU A 230 1.13 21.57 8.44
C LEU A 230 0.20 22.34 9.39
N ASN A 231 -0.04 21.82 10.60
CA ASN A 231 -0.88 22.42 11.61
C ASN A 231 -0.14 23.44 12.52
N GLY A 232 1.11 23.79 12.19
CA GLY A 232 1.90 24.77 12.95
C GLY A 232 2.44 24.26 14.29
N GLN A 233 2.42 22.95 14.53
CA GLN A 233 2.89 22.31 15.78
C GLN A 233 4.28 21.66 15.63
N ALA A 234 5.14 22.24 14.78
CA ALA A 234 6.40 21.65 14.31
C ALA A 234 7.48 21.46 15.38
N ASP A 235 7.38 22.14 16.53
CA ASP A 235 8.47 22.19 17.53
C ASP A 235 8.57 20.94 18.42
N SER A 236 7.57 20.05 18.43
CA SER A 236 7.49 18.96 19.41
C SER A 236 8.43 17.78 19.14
N ASN A 237 9.09 17.68 17.97
CA ASN A 237 9.82 16.45 17.64
C ASN A 237 11.10 16.60 16.80
N ARG A 238 11.93 17.60 17.11
CA ARG A 238 13.21 17.86 16.42
C ARG A 238 14.16 16.66 16.38
N LEU A 239 14.08 15.70 17.32
CA LEU A 239 14.98 14.54 17.40
C LEU A 239 14.41 13.25 16.83
N ALA A 240 13.11 13.18 16.49
CA ALA A 240 12.51 11.94 16.01
C ALA A 240 13.10 11.43 14.68
N HIS A 241 13.72 12.30 13.87
CA HIS A 241 14.42 11.87 12.67
C HIS A 241 15.66 11.03 12.98
N LEU A 242 16.39 11.33 14.07
CA LEU A 242 17.54 10.56 14.53
C LEU A 242 17.12 9.16 14.98
N GLU A 243 15.99 9.04 15.65
CA GLU A 243 15.42 7.74 16.01
C GLU A 243 15.12 6.91 14.76
N ILE A 244 14.53 7.51 13.71
CA ILE A 244 14.25 6.82 12.45
C ILE A 244 15.55 6.34 11.81
N GLU A 245 16.59 7.18 11.74
CA GLU A 245 17.90 6.81 11.22
C GLU A 245 18.51 5.63 11.99
N GLU A 246 18.50 5.69 13.33
CA GLU A 246 19.03 4.63 14.19
C GLU A 246 18.31 3.29 13.94
N HIS A 247 16.98 3.32 13.84
CA HIS A 247 16.19 2.14 13.55
C HIS A 247 16.53 1.54 12.17
N LEU A 248 16.68 2.38 11.15
CA LEU A 248 17.05 1.92 9.80
C LEU A 248 18.50 1.42 9.72
N GLN A 249 19.41 1.95 10.53
CA GLN A 249 20.80 1.48 10.62
C GLN A 249 20.90 0.11 11.31
N LYS A 250 20.08 -0.12 12.34
CA LYS A 250 20.02 -1.40 13.07
C LYS A 250 19.23 -2.47 12.34
N TRP A 251 18.31 -2.08 11.46
CA TRP A 251 17.51 -3.01 10.68
C TRP A 251 18.36 -3.74 9.65
N GLN A 252 18.32 -5.08 9.71
CA GLN A 252 18.95 -5.96 8.74
C GLN A 252 17.87 -6.73 7.98
N PRO A 253 17.78 -6.58 6.65
CA PRO A 253 16.90 -7.40 5.83
C PRO A 253 17.31 -8.88 5.93
N THR A 254 16.34 -9.76 6.14
CA THR A 254 16.58 -11.21 6.21
C THR A 254 16.04 -11.91 4.97
N THR A 255 16.87 -12.72 4.32
CA THR A 255 16.46 -13.69 3.30
C THR A 255 16.29 -15.08 3.92
N GLU A 256 15.42 -15.88 3.34
CA GLU A 256 15.25 -17.29 3.74
C GLU A 256 16.48 -18.11 3.29
N LYS A 257 16.88 -19.10 4.10
CA LYS A 257 18.12 -19.87 3.91
C LYS A 257 18.10 -20.80 2.70
N ASP A 258 16.91 -21.16 2.22
CA ASP A 258 16.71 -22.13 1.12
C ASP A 258 16.38 -21.46 -0.23
N GLU A 259 16.54 -20.13 -0.34
CA GLU A 259 16.27 -19.43 -1.60
C GLU A 259 17.40 -19.57 -2.62
N ASP A 260 17.03 -19.65 -3.90
CA ASP A 260 17.97 -19.47 -5.01
C ASP A 260 18.78 -18.19 -4.77
N SER A 261 20.10 -18.33 -4.73
CA SER A 261 21.05 -17.26 -4.43
C SER A 261 20.81 -16.00 -5.27
N SER A 262 20.30 -16.14 -6.50
CA SER A 262 19.99 -15.01 -7.38
C SER A 262 18.75 -14.21 -6.94
N ASN A 263 17.66 -14.89 -6.58
CA ASN A 263 16.44 -14.26 -6.08
C ASN A 263 16.64 -13.63 -4.70
N GLY A 264 17.44 -14.27 -3.83
CA GLY A 264 17.80 -13.71 -2.53
C GLY A 264 18.49 -12.35 -2.67
N VAL A 265 19.44 -12.21 -3.60
CA VAL A 265 20.12 -10.92 -3.89
C VAL A 265 19.13 -9.86 -4.38
N VAL A 266 18.20 -10.21 -5.27
CA VAL A 266 17.19 -9.29 -5.78
C VAL A 266 16.23 -8.83 -4.68
N ARG A 267 15.79 -9.73 -3.80
CA ARG A 267 14.95 -9.41 -2.65
C ARG A 267 15.66 -8.48 -1.67
N LEU A 268 16.93 -8.74 -1.35
CA LEU A 268 17.73 -7.84 -0.54
C LEU A 268 17.83 -6.46 -1.17
N ALA A 269 18.02 -6.37 -2.49
CA ALA A 269 18.02 -5.10 -3.19
C ALA A 269 16.69 -4.36 -3.02
N VAL A 270 15.54 -5.03 -3.18
CA VAL A 270 14.20 -4.43 -2.99
C VAL A 270 13.97 -3.97 -1.54
N LEU A 271 14.34 -4.76 -0.55
CA LEU A 271 14.21 -4.37 0.87
C LEU A 271 15.12 -3.18 1.20
N GLU A 272 16.31 -3.16 0.64
CA GLU A 272 17.26 -2.06 0.78
C GLU A 272 16.75 -0.80 0.04
N CYS A 273 16.02 -0.95 -1.06
CA CYS A 273 15.31 0.15 -1.72
C CYS A 273 14.27 0.80 -0.81
N TRP A 274 13.52 0.01 -0.03
CA TRP A 274 12.62 0.55 1.00
C TRP A 274 13.37 1.36 2.05
N ARG A 275 14.55 0.90 2.50
CA ARG A 275 15.40 1.68 3.42
C ARG A 275 15.72 3.06 2.87
N GLN A 276 16.16 3.12 1.61
CA GLN A 276 16.51 4.37 0.95
C GLN A 276 15.29 5.27 0.76
N ALA A 277 14.15 4.70 0.40
CA ALA A 277 12.91 5.43 0.23
C ALA A 277 12.44 6.09 1.54
N VAL A 278 12.50 5.37 2.67
CA VAL A 278 12.16 5.95 3.99
C VAL A 278 13.12 7.10 4.33
N LEU A 279 14.42 6.95 4.10
CA LEU A 279 15.40 8.02 4.34
C LEU A 279 15.08 9.27 3.51
N ILE A 280 14.84 9.11 2.20
CA ILE A 280 14.47 10.21 1.30
C ILE A 280 13.21 10.92 1.82
N TYR A 281 12.16 10.15 2.14
CA TYR A 281 10.90 10.71 2.60
C TYR A 281 11.02 11.39 3.96
N MET A 282 11.80 10.83 4.87
CA MET A 282 12.09 11.43 6.18
C MET A 282 12.82 12.76 6.02
N TYR A 283 13.90 12.82 5.24
CA TYR A 283 14.66 14.07 5.05
C TYR A 283 13.81 15.15 4.39
N MET A 284 13.13 14.82 3.29
CA MET A 284 12.39 15.84 2.53
C MET A 284 11.03 16.16 3.14
N GLY A 285 10.33 15.15 3.64
CA GLY A 285 8.97 15.27 4.16
C GLY A 285 8.93 15.75 5.61
N MET A 286 9.81 15.24 6.48
CA MET A 286 9.80 15.56 7.92
C MET A 286 10.84 16.62 8.29
N CYS A 287 12.07 16.54 7.76
CA CYS A 287 13.12 17.51 8.10
C CYS A 287 13.07 18.79 7.25
N GLY A 288 12.21 18.84 6.23
CA GLY A 288 12.12 19.98 5.30
C GLY A 288 13.35 20.16 4.41
N ALA A 289 14.20 19.14 4.29
CA ALA A 289 15.34 19.17 3.38
C ALA A 289 14.88 19.23 1.93
N ASP A 290 15.68 19.84 1.07
CA ASP A 290 15.46 19.81 -0.36
C ASP A 290 16.25 18.68 -1.03
N SER A 291 16.04 18.52 -2.33
CA SER A 291 16.73 17.53 -3.13
C SER A 291 18.23 17.80 -3.36
N VAL A 292 18.79 18.93 -2.90
CA VAL A 292 20.26 19.16 -2.94
C VAL A 292 20.98 18.70 -1.68
N ASP A 293 20.25 18.45 -0.59
CA ASP A 293 20.81 17.87 0.63
C ASP A 293 21.64 16.61 0.29
N SER A 294 22.85 16.55 0.84
CA SER A 294 23.82 15.50 0.53
C SER A 294 23.32 14.11 0.93
N ARG A 295 22.49 14.02 1.98
CA ARG A 295 21.89 12.77 2.46
C ARG A 295 20.82 12.29 1.50
N VAL A 296 19.97 13.21 1.00
CA VAL A 296 18.97 12.91 -0.04
C VAL A 296 19.66 12.45 -1.33
N GLN A 297 20.68 13.18 -1.79
CA GLN A 297 21.44 12.82 -3.00
C GLN A 297 22.13 11.45 -2.88
N THR A 298 22.59 11.10 -1.68
CA THR A 298 23.22 9.81 -1.41
C THR A 298 22.20 8.68 -1.46
N ALA A 299 21.06 8.85 -0.78
CA ALA A 299 19.99 7.86 -0.79
C ALA A 299 19.41 7.65 -2.19
N VAL A 300 19.15 8.73 -2.95
CA VAL A 300 18.70 8.64 -4.36
C VAL A 300 19.70 7.88 -5.23
N ARG A 301 21.01 8.10 -5.03
CA ARG A 301 22.04 7.39 -5.80
C ARG A 301 22.08 5.90 -5.45
N GLN A 302 22.04 5.56 -4.17
CA GLN A 302 22.03 4.17 -3.71
C GLN A 302 20.78 3.46 -4.24
N MET A 303 19.62 4.09 -4.12
CA MET A 303 18.34 3.63 -4.66
C MET A 303 18.41 3.36 -6.17
N ALA A 304 18.99 4.26 -6.97
CA ALA A 304 19.17 4.02 -8.40
C ALA A 304 20.07 2.81 -8.69
N GLN A 305 21.17 2.64 -7.93
CA GLN A 305 22.07 1.48 -8.09
C GLN A 305 21.38 0.16 -7.74
N LEU A 306 20.64 0.12 -6.64
CA LEU A 306 19.90 -1.05 -6.18
C LEU A 306 18.75 -1.40 -7.14
N ALA A 307 17.98 -0.41 -7.59
CA ALA A 307 16.92 -0.63 -8.56
C ALA A 307 17.46 -1.22 -9.87
N SER A 308 18.68 -0.83 -10.29
CA SER A 308 19.34 -1.40 -11.47
C SER A 308 19.78 -2.86 -11.31
N THR A 309 19.89 -3.40 -10.09
CA THR A 309 20.21 -4.84 -9.90
C THR A 309 19.01 -5.74 -10.17
N VAL A 310 17.80 -5.18 -10.10
CA VAL A 310 16.57 -5.89 -10.48
C VAL A 310 16.47 -5.89 -11.99
N GLY A 311 16.63 -7.06 -12.62
CA GLY A 311 16.58 -7.18 -14.08
C GLY A 311 15.24 -6.76 -14.67
N SER A 312 15.26 -6.18 -15.88
CA SER A 312 14.04 -5.89 -16.63
C SER A 312 13.27 -7.16 -16.98
N GLY A 313 11.96 -7.15 -16.79
CA GLY A 313 11.09 -8.32 -16.92
C GLY A 313 11.07 -9.23 -15.68
N SER A 314 11.82 -8.88 -14.62
CA SER A 314 11.73 -9.60 -13.35
C SER A 314 10.37 -9.36 -12.69
N HIS A 315 9.76 -10.40 -12.13
CA HIS A 315 8.54 -10.27 -11.34
C HIS A 315 8.72 -9.37 -10.10
N PHE A 316 9.97 -9.19 -9.65
CA PHE A 316 10.29 -8.29 -8.54
C PHE A 316 10.18 -6.79 -8.89
N GLU A 317 10.09 -6.40 -10.16
CA GLU A 317 10.01 -4.99 -10.54
C GLU A 317 8.76 -4.30 -10.00
N GLY A 318 7.64 -5.02 -9.85
CA GLY A 318 6.40 -4.46 -9.28
C GLY A 318 6.60 -3.96 -7.84
N HIS A 319 7.46 -4.62 -7.07
CA HIS A 319 7.78 -4.25 -5.69
C HIS A 319 8.62 -2.98 -5.58
N LEU A 320 9.21 -2.52 -6.70
CA LEU A 320 9.95 -1.25 -6.74
C LEU A 320 9.04 -0.04 -6.98
N LEU A 321 7.74 -0.22 -7.23
CA LEU A 321 6.82 0.86 -7.58
C LEU A 321 6.88 2.02 -6.57
N ILE A 322 6.60 1.75 -5.29
CA ILE A 322 6.56 2.78 -4.25
C ILE A 322 7.97 3.34 -3.94
N PRO A 323 9.02 2.52 -3.75
CA PRO A 323 10.38 3.04 -3.56
C PRO A 323 10.88 3.92 -4.70
N CYS A 324 10.69 3.51 -5.95
CA CYS A 324 11.12 4.29 -7.12
C CYS A 324 10.29 5.56 -7.29
N PHE A 325 9.01 5.55 -6.92
CA PHE A 325 8.20 6.76 -6.90
C PHE A 325 8.76 7.80 -5.90
N ILE A 326 9.06 7.41 -4.67
CA ILE A 326 9.64 8.31 -3.64
C ILE A 326 10.98 8.87 -4.13
N ALA A 327 11.83 8.00 -4.67
CA ALA A 327 13.14 8.40 -5.17
C ALA A 327 13.04 9.28 -6.43
N GLY A 328 12.06 9.02 -7.30
CA GLY A 328 11.74 9.82 -8.46
C GLY A 328 11.31 11.24 -8.09
N ALA A 329 10.53 11.38 -7.02
CA ALA A 329 10.15 12.69 -6.48
C ALA A 329 11.36 13.49 -5.97
N ALA A 330 12.44 12.82 -5.56
CA ALA A 330 13.69 13.47 -5.12
C ALA A 330 14.76 13.59 -6.22
N ALA A 331 14.54 12.98 -7.39
CA ALA A 331 15.56 12.84 -8.42
C ALA A 331 15.83 14.14 -9.19
N ARG A 332 17.08 14.62 -9.10
CA ARG A 332 17.55 15.80 -9.85
C ARG A 332 18.25 15.48 -11.16
N LYS A 333 18.94 14.34 -11.23
CA LYS A 333 19.76 13.96 -12.38
C LYS A 333 18.94 13.13 -13.34
N GLU A 334 18.99 13.47 -14.63
CA GLU A 334 18.21 12.78 -15.66
C GLU A 334 18.49 11.27 -15.67
N LYS A 335 19.75 10.87 -15.55
CA LYS A 335 20.13 9.45 -15.44
C LYS A 335 19.43 8.69 -14.30
N HIS A 336 19.12 9.35 -13.18
CA HIS A 336 18.38 8.71 -12.08
C HIS A 336 16.87 8.70 -12.38
N ARG A 337 16.34 9.81 -12.93
CA ARG A 337 14.94 9.88 -13.38
C ARG A 337 14.61 8.78 -14.37
N THR A 338 15.48 8.53 -15.34
CA THR A 338 15.32 7.45 -16.33
C THR A 338 15.23 6.08 -15.67
N VAL A 339 16.08 5.78 -14.68
CA VAL A 339 16.02 4.50 -13.94
C VAL A 339 14.69 4.33 -13.23
N PHE A 340 14.27 5.33 -12.45
CA PHE A 340 13.02 5.24 -11.69
C PHE A 340 11.79 5.22 -12.59
N TYR A 341 11.79 6.04 -13.65
CA TYR A 341 10.74 6.02 -14.67
C TYR A 341 10.60 4.63 -15.29
N SER A 342 11.71 4.01 -15.70
CA SER A 342 11.70 2.67 -16.29
C SER A 342 11.12 1.62 -15.32
N LYS A 343 11.44 1.69 -14.03
CA LYS A 343 10.91 0.74 -13.02
C LYS A 343 9.43 0.95 -12.70
N ILE A 344 9.00 2.20 -12.59
CA ILE A 344 7.58 2.53 -12.42
C ILE A 344 6.80 2.10 -13.68
N GLN A 345 7.35 2.33 -14.88
CA GLN A 345 6.72 1.92 -16.13
C GLN A 345 6.68 0.39 -16.29
N ALA A 346 7.73 -0.33 -15.90
CA ALA A 346 7.71 -1.80 -15.88
C ALA A 346 6.60 -2.34 -14.97
N SER A 347 6.32 -1.64 -13.86
CA SER A 347 5.18 -1.94 -12.99
C SER A 347 3.84 -1.74 -13.69
N CYS A 348 3.70 -0.82 -14.66
CA CYS A 348 2.47 -0.72 -15.47
C CYS A 348 2.24 -1.98 -16.33
N SER A 349 3.32 -2.60 -16.83
CA SER A 349 3.25 -3.78 -17.70
C SER A 349 2.90 -5.06 -16.92
N LEU A 350 3.24 -5.10 -15.63
CA LEU A 350 2.71 -6.08 -14.70
C LEU A 350 1.25 -5.70 -14.42
N LYS A 351 0.31 -6.25 -15.21
CA LYS A 351 -1.15 -6.01 -15.10
C LYS A 351 -1.72 -6.17 -13.66
N LEU A 352 -0.95 -6.78 -12.77
CA LEU A 352 -1.29 -7.09 -11.37
C LEU A 352 -0.54 -6.21 -10.35
N ALA A 353 0.49 -5.45 -10.74
CA ALA A 353 1.20 -4.52 -9.86
C ALA A 353 0.32 -3.44 -9.22
N PRO A 354 -0.83 -3.01 -9.80
CA PRO A 354 -1.75 -2.11 -9.10
C PRO A 354 -2.35 -2.69 -7.81
N LEU A 355 -2.28 -4.02 -7.60
CA LEU A 355 -2.59 -4.63 -6.30
C LEU A 355 -1.66 -4.11 -5.18
N LEU A 356 -0.53 -3.50 -5.53
CA LEU A 356 0.45 -2.85 -4.65
C LEU A 356 0.15 -1.36 -4.37
N LEU A 357 -1.13 -0.95 -4.45
CA LEU A 357 -1.68 0.34 -3.99
C LEU A 357 -1.58 1.54 -4.94
N GLY A 358 -1.70 1.32 -6.25
CA GLY A 358 -1.91 2.45 -7.17
C GLY A 358 -1.65 2.13 -8.63
N ARG A 359 -2.23 2.94 -9.51
CA ARG A 359 -1.95 2.86 -10.94
C ARG A 359 -0.65 3.60 -11.22
N ALA A 360 0.42 2.84 -11.48
CA ALA A 360 1.76 3.38 -11.78
C ALA A 360 1.77 4.50 -12.84
N ALA A 361 0.87 4.41 -13.84
CA ALA A 361 0.69 5.45 -14.86
C ALA A 361 0.32 6.83 -14.30
N ASP A 362 -0.52 6.90 -13.26
CA ASP A 362 -0.94 8.18 -12.68
C ASP A 362 0.25 8.87 -12.00
N PHE A 363 1.10 8.10 -11.32
CA PHE A 363 2.29 8.63 -10.66
C PHE A 363 3.38 9.03 -11.65
N ILE A 364 3.45 8.39 -12.82
CA ILE A 364 4.30 8.88 -13.93
C ILE A 364 3.86 10.28 -14.36
N CYS A 365 2.55 10.54 -14.50
CA CYS A 365 2.04 11.86 -14.84
C CYS A 365 2.45 12.92 -13.80
N VAL A 366 2.35 12.57 -12.51
CA VAL A 366 2.78 13.45 -11.40
C VAL A 366 4.28 13.75 -11.48
N LEU A 367 5.12 12.73 -11.67
CA LEU A 367 6.57 12.90 -11.78
C LEU A 367 6.95 13.71 -13.02
N ASN A 368 6.28 13.50 -14.16
CA ASN A 368 6.51 14.28 -15.36
C ASN A 368 6.17 15.76 -15.15
N HIS A 369 5.05 16.07 -14.51
CA HIS A 369 4.70 17.44 -14.14
C HIS A 369 5.77 18.07 -13.24
N LEU A 370 6.25 17.34 -12.23
CA LEU A 370 7.31 17.80 -11.34
C LEU A 370 8.63 18.05 -12.08
N TRP A 371 9.07 17.10 -12.89
CA TRP A 371 10.37 17.10 -13.59
C TRP A 371 10.48 18.18 -14.66
N HIS A 372 9.37 18.53 -15.32
CA HIS A 372 9.32 19.59 -16.33
C HIS A 372 8.89 20.95 -15.74
N GLY A 373 8.33 20.96 -14.53
CA GLY A 373 7.94 22.15 -13.78
C GLY A 373 8.99 22.58 -12.76
N ALA A 374 8.66 22.43 -11.47
CA ALA A 374 9.49 22.90 -10.36
C ALA A 374 10.92 22.33 -10.38
N ALA A 375 11.08 21.08 -10.83
CA ALA A 375 12.36 20.38 -10.87
C ALA A 375 13.06 20.45 -12.25
N SER A 376 12.61 21.33 -13.16
CA SER A 376 13.24 21.49 -14.48
C SER A 376 14.73 21.78 -14.33
N GLU A 377 15.54 21.24 -15.26
CA GLU A 377 17.01 21.40 -15.26
C GLU A 377 17.70 20.93 -13.96
N GLY A 378 17.01 20.06 -13.20
CA GLY A 378 17.50 19.57 -11.92
C GLY A 378 17.51 20.65 -10.83
N ARG A 379 16.60 21.64 -10.86
CA ARG A 379 16.44 22.61 -9.77
C ARG A 379 16.16 21.91 -8.42
N PRO A 380 16.60 22.51 -7.30
CA PRO A 380 16.21 22.05 -5.96
C PRO A 380 14.70 21.98 -5.82
N ILE A 381 14.21 20.93 -5.16
CA ILE A 381 12.79 20.75 -4.86
C ILE A 381 12.63 20.16 -3.48
N THR A 382 11.53 20.51 -2.84
CA THR A 382 11.07 20.00 -1.56
C THR A 382 10.00 18.92 -1.75
N TRP A 383 9.63 18.24 -0.67
CA TRP A 383 8.45 17.36 -0.73
C TRP A 383 7.16 18.15 -1.02
N GLY A 384 7.10 19.43 -0.63
CA GLY A 384 5.98 20.33 -0.95
C GLY A 384 5.78 20.54 -2.46
N ASP A 385 6.87 20.67 -3.22
CA ASP A 385 6.81 20.81 -4.69
C ASP A 385 6.25 19.55 -5.37
N TYR A 386 6.60 18.38 -4.81
CA TYR A 386 6.01 17.11 -5.20
C TYR A 386 4.50 17.11 -4.93
N VAL A 387 4.07 17.48 -3.70
CA VAL A 387 2.65 17.53 -3.32
C VAL A 387 1.85 18.48 -4.23
N ASN A 388 2.42 19.64 -4.57
CA ASN A 388 1.81 20.59 -5.50
C ASN A 388 1.65 19.99 -6.90
N SER A 389 2.69 19.32 -7.42
CA SER A 389 2.60 18.62 -8.70
C SER A 389 1.56 17.51 -8.69
N ARG A 390 1.44 16.78 -7.58
CA ARG A 390 0.40 15.77 -7.37
C ARG A 390 -0.99 16.38 -7.44
N PHE A 391 -1.24 17.48 -6.73
CA PHE A 391 -2.56 18.14 -6.75
C PHE A 391 -2.98 18.60 -8.14
N VAL A 392 -2.04 19.04 -8.98
CA VAL A 392 -2.31 19.46 -10.35
C VAL A 392 -2.54 18.26 -11.28
N ALA A 393 -1.65 17.27 -11.26
CA ALA A 393 -1.67 16.16 -12.20
C ALA A 393 -2.63 15.02 -11.82
N LEU A 394 -2.96 14.89 -10.53
CA LEU A 394 -3.80 13.84 -9.97
C LEU A 394 -4.68 14.41 -8.85
N PRO A 395 -5.71 15.21 -9.20
CA PRO A 395 -6.61 15.80 -8.22
C PRO A 395 -7.40 14.70 -7.49
N LEU A 396 -7.60 14.89 -6.20
CA LEU A 396 -8.48 14.07 -5.37
C LEU A 396 -9.77 14.83 -5.12
N ASP A 397 -10.91 14.15 -5.27
CA ASP A 397 -12.18 14.67 -4.77
C ASP A 397 -12.21 14.52 -3.25
N ILE A 398 -11.73 15.56 -2.55
CA ILE A 398 -11.68 15.58 -1.08
C ILE A 398 -13.06 15.96 -0.51
N ASN A 399 -13.93 16.60 -1.31
CA ASN A 399 -15.29 16.93 -0.93
C ASN A 399 -16.15 15.67 -0.79
N ILE A 400 -16.52 15.33 0.46
CA ILE A 400 -17.66 14.49 0.81
C ILE A 400 -18.45 15.24 1.87
#